data_AF-A0A7Z7I9N4-F1
#
_entry.id   AF-A0A7Z7I9N4-F1
#
_cell.length_a   1.000
_cell.length_b   1.000
_cell.length_c   1.000
_cell.angle_alpha   90.00
_cell.angle_beta   90.00
_cell.angle_gamma   90.00
#
_symmetry.space_group_name_H-M   'P 1'
#
loop_
_entity.id
_entity.type
_entity.pdbx_description
1 polymer ?
#
loop_
_entity_poly.entity_id
_entity_poly.type
_entity_poly.pdbx_seq_one_letter_code
_entity_poly.pdbx_strand_id
1 'polypeptide(L)' 'MKRNENLKDFDELPNAAAVDVRTVAALCGCNIATVWERARRGDFPRPRKIGGSTRWNVGELRKVLLGDAE' A
#
# COMPACT_ATOMS: atom_id res chain seq x y z
N MET A 1 -8.21 -3.01 19.06
CA MET A 1 -7.26 -3.01 17.94
C MET A 1 -7.90 -3.83 16.81
N LYS A 2 -8.56 -3.18 15.84
CA LYS A 2 -9.23 -3.91 14.74
C LYS A 2 -8.16 -4.55 13.87
N ARG A 3 -8.06 -5.88 13.87
CA ARG A 3 -7.29 -6.63 12.88
C ARG A 3 -7.87 -6.24 11.52
N ASN A 4 -7.04 -5.69 10.64
CA ASN A 4 -7.45 -5.43 9.26
C ASN A 4 -7.80 -6.76 8.62
N GLU A 5 -9.09 -7.09 8.54
CA GLU A 5 -9.61 -8.31 7.90
C GLU A 5 -9.21 -8.39 6.41
N ASN A 6 -8.82 -7.25 5.80
CA ASN A 6 -8.45 -7.11 4.39
C ASN A 6 -7.02 -7.55 4.01
N LEU A 7 -6.20 -8.05 4.95
CA LEU A 7 -4.87 -8.57 4.58
C LEU A 7 -4.96 -9.88 3.77
N LYS A 8 -5.98 -10.69 4.02
CA LYS A 8 -6.21 -11.92 3.23
C LYS A 8 -6.69 -11.57 1.83
N ASP A 9 -7.64 -10.64 1.73
CA ASP A 9 -8.12 -10.13 0.44
C ASP A 9 -6.99 -9.50 -0.38
N PHE A 10 -5.96 -8.91 0.24
CA PHE A 10 -4.84 -8.29 -0.50
C PHE A 10 -4.14 -9.24 -1.47
N ASP A 11 -3.92 -10.51 -1.11
CA ASP A 11 -3.27 -11.46 -2.02
C ASP A 11 -4.22 -11.93 -3.14
N GLU A 12 -5.52 -11.95 -2.86
CA GLU A 12 -6.58 -12.32 -3.82
C GLU A 12 -7.01 -11.14 -4.73
N LEU A 13 -6.61 -9.92 -4.39
CA LEU A 13 -6.95 -8.72 -5.17
C LEU A 13 -6.12 -8.64 -6.46
N PRO A 14 -6.75 -8.29 -7.60
CA PRO A 14 -6.02 -8.08 -8.84
C PRO A 14 -5.05 -6.90 -8.72
N ASN A 15 -3.99 -6.90 -9.53
CA ASN A 15 -3.01 -5.80 -9.60
C ASN A 15 -3.66 -4.44 -9.90
N ALA A 16 -4.86 -4.40 -10.49
CA ALA A 16 -5.62 -3.18 -10.73
C ALA A 16 -6.33 -2.61 -9.49
N ALA A 17 -6.42 -3.38 -8.39
CA ALA A 17 -7.05 -2.96 -7.16
C ALA A 17 -6.24 -1.88 -6.43
N ALA A 18 -6.92 -1.08 -5.60
CA ALA A 18 -6.29 -0.05 -4.81
C ALA A 18 -6.68 -0.16 -3.33
N VAL A 19 -5.68 -0.10 -2.45
CA VAL A 19 -5.83 -0.26 -1.00
C VAL A 19 -5.57 1.04 -0.26
N ASP A 20 -6.05 1.10 0.97
CA ASP A 20 -5.83 2.23 1.88
C ASP A 20 -4.45 2.14 2.56
N VAL A 21 -3.92 3.29 3.00
CA VAL A 21 -2.65 3.40 3.72
C VAL A 21 -2.58 2.49 4.94
N ARG A 22 -3.72 2.23 5.61
CA ARG A 22 -3.77 1.31 6.76
C ARG A 22 -3.40 -0.12 6.39
N THR A 23 -3.79 -0.57 5.20
CA THR A 23 -3.45 -1.90 4.68
C THR A 23 -1.97 -1.95 4.36
N VAL A 24 -1.46 -0.91 3.69
CA VAL A 24 -0.02 -0.78 3.38
C VAL A 24 0.84 -0.79 4.63
N ALA A 25 0.44 -0.03 5.66
CA ALA A 25 1.13 0.04 6.94
C ALA A 25 1.14 -1.33 7.64
N ALA A 26 0.02 -2.05 7.62
CA ALA A 26 -0.08 -3.39 8.17
C ALA A 26 0.77 -4.41 7.39
N LEU A 27 0.80 -4.34 6.05
CA LEU A 27 1.65 -5.19 5.19
C LEU A 27 3.14 -4.95 5.46
N CYS A 28 3.53 -3.69 5.62
CA CYS A 28 4.91 -3.31 5.88
C CYS A 28 5.31 -3.48 7.36
N GLY A 29 4.37 -3.82 8.25
CA GLY A 29 4.61 -3.85 9.70
C GLY A 29 5.02 -2.50 10.29
N CYS A 30 4.69 -1.40 9.62
CA CYS A 30 5.12 -0.04 9.95
C CYS A 30 3.94 0.85 10.32
N ASN A 31 4.21 2.04 10.86
CA ASN A 31 3.16 3.03 11.10
C ASN A 31 2.75 3.73 9.80
N ILE A 32 1.52 4.26 9.75
CA ILE A 32 0.98 5.01 8.60
C ILE A 32 1.90 6.18 8.23
N ALA A 33 2.45 6.90 9.22
CA ALA A 33 3.40 7.99 8.99
C ALA A 33 4.62 7.53 8.18
N THR A 34 5.20 6.38 8.55
CA THR A 34 6.34 5.79 7.84
C THR A 34 5.99 5.44 6.40
N VAL A 35 4.77 4.97 6.12
CA VAL A 35 4.31 4.72 4.74
C VAL A 35 4.30 6.01 3.93
N TRP A 36 3.78 7.10 4.49
CA TRP A 36 3.80 8.41 3.82
C TRP A 36 5.22 8.94 3.60
N GLU A 37 6.11 8.76 4.57
CA GLU A 37 7.52 9.14 4.43
C GLU A 37 8.20 8.36 3.32
N ARG A 38 8.01 7.03 3.25
CA ARG A 38 8.56 6.19 2.19
C ARG A 38 7.98 6.55 0.82
N ALA A 39 6.67 6.80 0.74
CA ALA A 39 6.02 7.28 -0.48
C ALA A 39 6.59 8.64 -0.93
N ARG A 40 6.97 9.51 0.01
CA ARG A 40 7.61 10.80 -0.28
C ARG A 40 9.08 10.65 -0.67
N ARG A 41 9.79 9.66 -0.12
CA ARG A 41 11.17 9.33 -0.51
C ARG A 41 11.26 8.64 -1.88
N GLY A 42 10.16 8.12 -2.40
CA GLY A 42 10.12 7.36 -3.66
C GLY A 42 10.33 5.86 -3.48
N ASP A 43 10.44 5.39 -2.24
CA ASP A 43 10.57 3.97 -1.88
C ASP A 43 9.23 3.22 -2.02
N PHE A 44 8.11 3.95 -1.99
CA PHE A 44 6.76 3.41 -2.19
C PHE A 44 6.08 4.05 -3.39
N PRO A 45 5.08 3.37 -4.00
CA PRO A 45 4.41 3.89 -5.16
C PRO A 45 3.63 5.16 -4.82
N ARG A 46 3.52 6.04 -5.82
CA ARG A 46 2.94 7.36 -5.60
C ARG A 46 1.46 7.22 -5.20
N PRO A 47 1.03 7.91 -4.13
CA PRO A 47 -0.37 7.91 -3.72
C PRO A 47 -1.28 8.37 -4.87
N ARG A 48 -2.25 7.54 -5.27
CA ARG A 48 -3.21 7.88 -6.32
C ARG A 48 -4.51 8.36 -5.70
N LYS A 49 -4.97 9.55 -6.09
CA LYS A 49 -6.19 10.15 -5.57
C LYS A 49 -7.39 9.62 -6.35
N ILE A 50 -8.23 8.81 -5.71
CA ILE A 50 -9.45 8.22 -6.28
C ILE A 50 -10.65 8.73 -5.47
N GLY A 51 -11.53 9.50 -6.11
CA GLY A 51 -12.80 9.95 -5.48
C GLY A 51 -12.64 10.74 -4.17
N GLY A 52 -11.52 11.44 -4.00
CA GLY A 52 -11.22 12.22 -2.77
C GLY A 52 -10.43 11.46 -1.70
N SER A 53 -10.23 10.16 -1.86
CA SER A 53 -9.37 9.36 -0.99
C SER A 53 -8.04 9.04 -1.67
N THR A 54 -6.97 9.01 -0.88
CA THR A 54 -5.67 8.54 -1.37
C THR A 54 -5.60 7.02 -1.25
N ARG A 55 -5.29 6.36 -2.37
CA ARG A 55 -5.20 4.90 -2.46
C ARG A 55 -3.89 4.50 -3.14
N TRP A 56 -3.41 3.30 -2.81
CA TRP A 56 -2.20 2.71 -3.39
C TRP A 56 -2.58 1.49 -4.20
N ASN A 57 -2.03 1.40 -5.41
CA ASN A 57 -2.28 0.26 -6.28
C ASN A 57 -1.57 -1.01 -5.73
N VAL A 58 -2.30 -2.13 -5.71
CA VAL A 58 -1.78 -3.42 -5.22
C VAL A 58 -0.63 -3.93 -6.08
N GLY A 59 -0.74 -3.82 -7.40
CA GLY A 59 0.31 -4.24 -8.33
C GLY A 59 1.62 -3.46 -8.14
N GLU A 60 1.53 -2.15 -7.98
CA GLU A 60 2.72 -1.31 -7.71
C GLU A 60 3.32 -1.60 -6.33
N LEU A 61 2.48 -1.79 -5.30
CA LEU A 61 2.96 -2.18 -3.97
C LEU A 61 3.65 -3.54 -4.00
N ARG A 62 3.10 -4.51 -4.73
CA ARG A 62 3.69 -5.83 -4.87
C ARG A 62 5.07 -5.75 -5.51
N LYS A 63 5.26 -4.92 -6.55
CA LYS A 63 6.59 -4.71 -7.17
C LYS A 63 7.63 -4.16 -6.20
N VAL A 64 7.26 -3.13 -5.44
CA VAL A 64 8.12 -2.54 -4.41
C VAL A 64 8.45 -3.56 -3.31
N LEU A 65 7.45 -4.32 -2.84
CA LEU A 65 7.65 -5.36 -1.82
C LEU A 65 8.47 -6.55 -2.32
N LEU A 66 8.41 -6.87 -3.62
CA LEU A 66 9.22 -7.93 -4.23
C LEU A 66 10.69 -7.52 -4.46
N GLY A 67 11.04 -6.24 -4.27
CA GLY A 67 12.42 -5.76 -4.42
C GLY A 67 12.77 -5.18 -5.79
N ASP A 68 11.78 -4.84 -6.63
CA ASP A 68 12.00 -4.11 -7.90
C ASP A 68 12.09 -2.59 -7.64
N ALA A 69 12.74 -2.20 -6.54
CA ALA A 69 13.12 -0.82 -6.26
C ALA A 69 14.49 -0.59 -6.89
N GLU A 70 14.48 -0.34 -8.20
CA GLU A 70 15.66 0.10 -8.97
C GLU A 70 15.91 1.61 -8.82
#